data_AF-E4X7M6-F1
#
_entry.id   AF-E4X7M6-F1
#
_cell.length_a   1.000
_cell.length_b   1.000
_cell.length_c   1.000
_cell.angle_alpha   90.00
_cell.angle_beta   90.00
_cell.angle_gamma   90.00
#
_symmetry.space_group_name_H-M   'P 1'
#
loop_
_entity.id
_entity.type
_entity.pdbx_description
1 polymer ?
#
loop_
_entity_poly.entity_id
_entity_poly.type
_entity_poly.pdbx_seq_one_letter_code
_entity_poly.pdbx_strand_id
1 'polypeptide(L)'
;MKVLSTILAASAFASNADIAAHLIAADSSFWANAAKITGSSDAILRAWNGKFDKAMDDAFHFCTDKSYVDQEIIWQCGKKVTEATFNKNPNFNLMGRYAASQFHQLDQNGDGKLCFEEFKIGFAGFFSTVGSTLVDIFDVDGNGVLQGQENHDMHFGLNNIWDEFSSDKNRKLITPILDTWIGSDLDNNVDTLSKAEMTEQAILHSVPYW
;
A
#
# COMPACT_ATOMS: atom_id res chain seq x y z
N MET A 1 33.45 42.43 3.47
CA MET A 1 33.51 41.11 4.16
C MET A 1 32.26 40.34 3.79
N LYS A 2 32.41 39.23 3.06
CA LYS A 2 31.32 38.28 2.79
C LYS A 2 30.97 37.59 4.11
N VAL A 3 29.73 37.71 4.56
CA VAL A 3 29.19 36.83 5.60
C VAL A 3 28.62 35.62 4.87
N LEU A 4 29.34 34.50 4.91
CA LEU A 4 28.79 33.20 4.52
C LEU A 4 27.74 32.82 5.58
N SER A 5 26.46 32.92 5.24
CA SER A 5 25.41 32.21 5.96
C SER A 5 25.45 30.75 5.51
N THR A 6 26.13 29.92 6.28
CA THR A 6 25.96 28.47 6.23
C THR A 6 24.55 28.13 6.69
N ILE A 7 23.68 27.78 5.75
CA ILE A 7 22.42 27.10 6.02
C ILE A 7 22.81 25.72 6.58
N LEU A 8 22.62 25.51 7.89
CA LEU A 8 22.57 24.16 8.44
C LEU A 8 21.31 23.52 7.85
N ALA A 9 21.48 22.62 6.89
CA ALA A 9 20.46 21.63 6.58
C ALA A 9 20.35 20.71 7.81
N ALA A 10 19.39 21.00 8.69
CA ALA A 10 19.00 20.07 9.72
C ALA A 10 18.30 18.90 9.02
N SER A 11 19.06 17.83 8.74
CA SER A 11 18.47 16.53 8.47
C SER A 11 17.79 16.08 9.75
N ALA A 12 16.48 16.34 9.85
CA ALA A 12 15.67 15.84 10.95
C ALA A 12 15.60 14.32 10.81
N PHE A 13 16.34 13.60 11.66
CA PHE A 13 16.10 12.17 11.83
C PHE A 13 14.71 12.03 12.48
N ALA A 14 13.79 11.26 11.90
CA ALA A 14 12.55 10.91 12.57
C ALA A 14 12.92 10.19 13.87
N SER A 15 12.32 10.63 14.96
CA SER A 15 12.44 9.93 16.23
C SER A 15 11.56 8.67 16.21
N ASN A 16 11.82 7.72 17.11
CA ASN A 16 10.94 6.57 17.32
C ASN A 16 9.50 6.98 17.68
N ALA A 17 9.30 8.18 18.25
CA ALA A 17 7.97 8.73 18.53
C ALA A 17 7.24 9.14 17.24
N ASP A 18 7.95 9.64 16.24
CA ASP A 18 7.39 10.02 14.94
C ASP A 18 6.97 8.78 14.13
N ILE A 19 7.74 7.69 14.21
CA ILE A 19 7.38 6.39 13.60
C ILE A 19 6.10 5.82 14.24
N ALA A 20 6.01 5.84 15.57
CA ALA A 20 4.82 5.36 16.28
C ALA A 20 3.57 6.18 15.93
N ALA A 21 3.70 7.51 15.79
CA ALA A 21 2.61 8.39 15.38
C ALA A 21 2.15 8.09 13.94
N HIS A 22 3.08 7.94 12.99
CA HIS A 22 2.74 7.57 11.62
C HIS A 22 2.05 6.22 11.53
N LEU A 23 2.43 5.23 12.34
CA LEU A 23 1.79 3.92 12.34
C LEU A 23 0.36 3.95 12.90
N ILE A 24 0.14 4.74 13.95
CA ILE A 24 -1.21 4.93 14.51
C ILE A 24 -2.11 5.64 13.49
N ALA A 25 -1.59 6.70 12.85
CA ALA A 25 -2.29 7.40 11.78
C ALA A 25 -2.58 6.45 10.61
N ALA A 26 -1.61 5.63 10.21
CA ALA A 26 -1.75 4.68 9.13
C ALA A 26 -2.81 3.60 9.41
N ASP A 27 -2.81 2.97 10.59
CA ASP A 27 -3.82 1.95 10.92
C ASP A 27 -5.22 2.58 10.95
N SER A 28 -5.38 3.75 11.58
CA SER A 28 -6.67 4.46 11.61
C SER A 28 -7.17 4.84 10.21
N SER A 29 -6.31 5.45 9.38
CA SER A 29 -6.66 5.84 8.01
C SER A 29 -6.93 4.62 7.13
N PHE A 30 -6.17 3.54 7.29
CA PHE A 30 -6.38 2.29 6.56
C PHE A 30 -7.78 1.73 6.79
N TRP A 31 -8.21 1.58 8.05
CA TRP A 31 -9.53 1.02 8.33
C TRP A 31 -10.68 1.95 7.93
N ALA A 32 -10.49 3.27 8.05
CA ALA A 32 -11.45 4.24 7.56
C ALA A 32 -11.60 4.19 6.02
N ASN A 33 -10.48 4.02 5.31
CA ASN A 33 -10.46 3.87 3.86
C ASN A 33 -11.03 2.52 3.42
N ALA A 34 -10.67 1.42 4.10
CA ALA A 34 -11.19 0.08 3.80
C ALA A 34 -12.72 0.04 3.84
N ALA A 35 -13.33 0.66 4.86
CA ALA A 35 -14.78 0.73 5.01
C ALA A 35 -15.48 1.49 3.87
N LYS A 36 -14.82 2.49 3.28
CA LYS A 36 -15.36 3.30 2.18
C LYS A 36 -15.10 2.67 0.81
N ILE A 37 -13.87 2.22 0.58
CA ILE A 37 -13.36 1.81 -0.72
C ILE A 37 -13.89 0.43 -1.12
N THR A 38 -14.04 -0.49 -0.16
CA THR A 38 -14.48 -1.86 -0.45
C THR A 38 -15.82 -1.90 -1.19
N GLY A 39 -16.77 -1.04 -0.81
CA GLY A 39 -18.06 -0.93 -1.49
C GLY A 39 -17.99 -0.37 -2.92
N SER A 40 -16.86 0.21 -3.32
CA SER A 40 -16.62 0.75 -4.67
C SER A 40 -15.58 -0.04 -5.47
N SER A 41 -15.04 -1.13 -4.92
CA SER A 41 -13.94 -1.90 -5.52
C SER A 41 -14.24 -2.43 -6.92
N ASP A 42 -15.48 -2.82 -7.19
CA ASP A 42 -15.93 -3.29 -8.50
C ASP A 42 -15.89 -2.15 -9.56
N ALA A 43 -16.22 -0.92 -9.17
CA ALA A 43 -16.07 0.23 -10.05
C ALA A 43 -14.60 0.57 -10.31
N ILE A 44 -13.75 0.44 -9.29
CA ILE A 44 -12.29 0.64 -9.42
C ILE A 44 -11.70 -0.42 -10.37
N LEU A 45 -12.04 -1.68 -10.18
CA LEU A 45 -11.59 -2.78 -11.03
C LEU A 45 -11.95 -2.53 -12.51
N ARG A 46 -13.18 -2.06 -12.78
CA ARG A 46 -13.58 -1.66 -14.13
C ARG A 46 -12.74 -0.50 -14.67
N ALA A 47 -12.47 0.51 -13.85
CA ALA A 47 -11.67 1.67 -14.26
C ALA A 47 -10.22 1.28 -14.62
N TRP A 48 -9.67 0.25 -13.99
CA TRP A 48 -8.37 -0.30 -14.37
C TRP A 48 -8.35 -0.95 -15.75
N ASN A 49 -9.50 -1.34 -16.29
CA ASN A 49 -9.65 -1.84 -17.66
C ASN A 49 -8.62 -2.95 -18.02
N GLY A 50 -8.43 -3.90 -17.10
CA GLY A 50 -7.53 -5.04 -17.26
C GLY A 50 -6.03 -4.75 -17.07
N LYS A 51 -5.64 -3.50 -16.77
CA LYS A 51 -4.23 -3.10 -16.58
C LYS A 51 -3.44 -4.00 -15.62
N PHE A 52 -4.10 -4.49 -14.57
CA PHE A 52 -3.48 -5.29 -13.51
C PHE A 52 -3.92 -6.77 -13.52
N ASP A 53 -4.54 -7.27 -14.60
CA ASP A 53 -5.04 -8.65 -14.67
C ASP A 53 -3.95 -9.69 -14.41
N LYS A 54 -2.75 -9.49 -14.95
CA LYS A 54 -1.63 -10.41 -14.70
C LYS A 54 -1.23 -10.42 -13.22
N ALA A 55 -1.10 -9.24 -12.59
CA ALA A 55 -0.73 -9.15 -11.18
C ALA A 55 -1.78 -9.79 -10.26
N MET A 56 -3.06 -9.66 -10.61
CA MET A 56 -4.15 -10.33 -9.89
C MET A 56 -4.11 -11.85 -10.06
N ASP A 57 -3.85 -12.34 -11.28
CA ASP A 57 -3.70 -13.77 -11.57
C ASP A 57 -2.51 -14.39 -10.81
N ASP A 58 -1.35 -13.74 -10.88
CA ASP A 58 -0.15 -14.15 -10.16
C ASP A 58 -0.43 -14.19 -8.64
N ALA A 59 -1.05 -13.15 -8.09
CA ALA A 59 -1.35 -13.06 -6.65
C ALA A 59 -2.34 -14.14 -6.20
N PHE A 60 -3.36 -14.44 -7.01
CA PHE A 60 -4.30 -15.51 -6.71
C PHE A 60 -3.59 -16.87 -6.67
N HIS A 61 -2.77 -17.16 -7.66
CA HIS A 61 -2.04 -18.43 -7.76
C HIS A 61 -0.90 -18.56 -6.74
N PHE A 62 -0.34 -17.44 -6.29
CA PHE A 62 0.57 -17.43 -5.15
C PHE A 62 -0.15 -17.85 -3.85
N CYS A 63 -1.40 -17.42 -3.68
CA CYS A 63 -2.19 -17.78 -2.50
C CYS A 63 -2.74 -19.20 -2.56
N THR A 64 -3.11 -19.71 -3.73
CA THR A 64 -3.79 -21.01 -3.87
C THR A 64 -3.60 -21.70 -5.22
N ASP A 65 -3.67 -23.03 -5.21
CA ASP A 65 -3.81 -23.87 -6.40
C ASP A 65 -5.28 -24.24 -6.70
N LYS A 66 -6.20 -23.80 -5.85
CA LYS A 66 -7.65 -24.04 -5.99
C LYS A 66 -8.27 -22.99 -6.90
N SER A 67 -9.53 -23.21 -7.26
CA SER A 67 -10.34 -22.22 -7.99
C SER A 67 -10.91 -21.11 -7.09
N TYR A 68 -10.51 -21.04 -5.82
CA TYR A 68 -11.06 -20.11 -4.84
C TYR A 68 -10.06 -19.85 -3.70
N VAL A 69 -10.24 -18.73 -3.00
CA VAL A 69 -9.61 -18.47 -1.70
C VAL A 69 -10.68 -18.30 -0.63
N ASP A 70 -10.52 -18.93 0.53
CA ASP A 70 -11.34 -18.66 1.72
C ASP A 70 -10.58 -17.76 2.70
N GLN A 71 -11.21 -17.39 3.82
CA GLN A 71 -10.59 -16.53 4.83
C GLN A 71 -9.25 -17.08 5.35
N GLU A 72 -9.15 -18.39 5.53
CA GLU A 72 -7.93 -19.03 6.05
C GLU A 72 -6.83 -19.00 4.99
N ILE A 73 -7.15 -19.32 3.73
CA ILE A 73 -6.20 -19.24 2.62
C ILE A 73 -5.64 -17.83 2.48
N ILE A 74 -6.48 -16.80 2.49
CA ILE A 74 -6.01 -15.41 2.37
C ILE A 74 -5.18 -15.01 3.60
N TRP A 75 -5.60 -15.43 4.80
CA TRP A 75 -4.86 -15.12 6.03
C TRP A 75 -3.45 -15.70 6.02
N GLN A 76 -3.29 -16.96 5.61
CA GLN A 76 -1.98 -17.61 5.51
C GLN A 76 -1.16 -17.05 4.35
N CYS A 77 -1.79 -16.73 3.23
CA CYS A 77 -1.13 -16.03 2.13
C CYS A 77 -0.55 -14.69 2.60
N GLY A 78 -1.34 -13.93 3.37
CA GLY A 78 -0.90 -12.64 3.91
C GLY A 78 0.28 -12.77 4.86
N LYS A 79 0.33 -13.82 5.69
CA LYS A 79 1.51 -14.14 6.50
C LYS A 79 2.76 -14.39 5.66
N LYS A 80 2.64 -15.13 4.55
CA LYS A 80 3.78 -15.37 3.64
C LYS A 80 4.30 -14.05 3.06
N VAL A 81 3.40 -13.17 2.63
CA VAL A 81 3.75 -11.83 2.11
C VAL A 81 4.41 -10.99 3.20
N THR A 82 3.86 -10.96 4.42
CA THR A 82 4.44 -10.25 5.56
C THR A 82 5.80 -10.80 5.94
N GLU A 83 6.01 -12.12 5.94
CA GLU A 83 7.33 -12.71 6.18
C GLU A 83 8.34 -12.34 5.07
N ALA A 84 7.87 -12.24 3.82
CA ALA A 84 8.71 -11.88 2.69
C ALA A 84 9.00 -10.35 2.61
N THR A 85 8.18 -9.51 3.25
CA THR A 85 8.25 -8.03 3.12
C THR A 85 8.62 -7.32 4.42
N PHE A 86 8.07 -7.74 5.55
CA PHE A 86 8.15 -7.11 6.88
C PHE A 86 8.61 -8.13 7.94
N ASN A 87 9.72 -8.81 7.67
CA ASN A 87 10.20 -9.95 8.47
C ASN A 87 10.58 -9.62 9.92
N LYS A 88 10.79 -8.35 10.28
CA LYS A 88 11.03 -7.95 11.68
C LYS A 88 9.71 -7.83 12.47
N ASN A 89 8.56 -7.75 11.80
CA ASN A 89 7.24 -7.69 12.41
C ASN A 89 6.22 -8.60 11.71
N PRO A 90 6.25 -9.91 12.02
CA PRO A 90 5.37 -10.90 11.41
C PRO A 90 3.88 -10.70 11.77
N ASN A 91 3.57 -9.83 12.74
CA ASN A 91 2.19 -9.53 13.13
C ASN A 91 1.53 -8.51 12.17
N PHE A 92 2.29 -7.90 11.26
CA PHE A 92 1.80 -6.94 10.26
C PHE A 92 1.05 -7.61 9.08
N ASN A 93 0.24 -8.64 9.34
CA ASN A 93 -0.56 -9.36 8.33
C ASN A 93 -1.71 -8.50 7.77
N LEU A 94 -1.37 -7.39 7.11
CA LEU A 94 -2.33 -6.37 6.66
C LEU A 94 -3.32 -6.94 5.65
N MET A 95 -2.84 -7.73 4.70
CA MET A 95 -3.69 -8.41 3.71
C MET A 95 -4.68 -9.38 4.38
N GLY A 96 -4.20 -10.22 5.30
CA GLY A 96 -5.06 -11.14 6.04
C GLY A 96 -6.10 -10.41 6.91
N ARG A 97 -5.69 -9.34 7.61
CA ARG A 97 -6.60 -8.50 8.40
C ARG A 97 -7.65 -7.81 7.52
N TYR A 98 -7.24 -7.26 6.38
CA TYR A 98 -8.16 -6.63 5.42
C TYR A 98 -9.18 -7.64 4.94
N ALA A 99 -8.73 -8.79 4.45
CA ALA A 99 -9.60 -9.85 3.97
C ALA A 99 -10.57 -10.31 5.05
N ALA A 100 -10.11 -10.57 6.28
CA ALA A 100 -10.99 -10.93 7.39
C ALA A 100 -12.06 -9.87 7.68
N SER A 101 -11.70 -8.58 7.60
CA SER A 101 -12.63 -7.48 7.87
C SER A 101 -13.65 -7.24 6.75
N GLN A 102 -13.26 -7.48 5.50
CA GLN A 102 -14.05 -7.14 4.32
C GLN A 102 -14.69 -8.36 3.65
N PHE A 103 -14.40 -9.57 4.11
CA PHE A 103 -14.76 -10.82 3.42
C PHE A 103 -16.22 -10.89 3.02
N HIS A 104 -17.13 -10.59 3.95
CA HIS A 104 -18.59 -10.64 3.69
C HIS A 104 -19.07 -9.67 2.61
N GLN A 105 -18.34 -8.58 2.34
CA GLN A 105 -18.67 -7.68 1.24
C GLN A 105 -18.11 -8.18 -0.10
N LEU A 106 -17.04 -8.97 -0.06
CA LEU A 106 -16.36 -9.50 -1.24
C LEU A 106 -16.96 -10.83 -1.72
N ASP A 107 -17.42 -11.65 -0.78
CA ASP A 107 -18.14 -12.91 -1.01
C ASP A 107 -19.59 -12.58 -1.41
N GLN A 108 -19.79 -12.30 -2.70
CA GLN A 108 -21.06 -11.79 -3.22
C GLN A 108 -22.14 -12.87 -3.26
N ASN A 109 -21.73 -14.12 -3.45
CA ASN A 109 -22.65 -15.25 -3.50
C ASN A 109 -22.90 -15.90 -2.12
N GLY A 110 -22.11 -15.55 -1.10
CA GLY A 110 -22.26 -16.00 0.28
C GLY A 110 -21.84 -17.45 0.50
N ASP A 111 -20.96 -18.01 -0.34
CA ASP A 111 -20.54 -19.41 -0.28
C ASP A 111 -19.35 -19.67 0.67
N GLY A 112 -18.85 -18.61 1.30
CA GLY A 112 -17.70 -18.63 2.22
C GLY A 112 -16.36 -18.64 1.50
N LYS A 113 -16.32 -18.39 0.20
CA LYS A 113 -15.13 -18.39 -0.65
C LYS A 113 -15.19 -17.17 -1.57
N LEU A 114 -14.01 -16.74 -2.02
CA LEU A 114 -13.89 -15.81 -3.13
C LEU A 114 -13.42 -16.60 -4.34
N CYS A 115 -14.23 -16.67 -5.37
CA CYS A 115 -13.77 -17.08 -6.69
C CYS A 115 -12.78 -16.04 -7.26
N PHE A 116 -12.17 -16.32 -8.41
CA PHE A 116 -11.18 -15.41 -8.99
C PHE A 116 -11.75 -14.00 -9.24
N GLU A 117 -12.99 -13.86 -9.71
CA GLU A 117 -13.60 -12.54 -9.95
C GLU A 117 -13.82 -11.75 -8.65
N GLU A 118 -14.28 -12.41 -7.58
CA GLU A 118 -14.44 -11.78 -6.26
C GLU A 118 -13.08 -11.42 -5.65
N PHE A 119 -12.05 -12.25 -5.89
CA PHE A 119 -10.69 -11.94 -5.51
C PHE A 119 -10.17 -10.69 -6.24
N LYS A 120 -10.43 -10.53 -7.55
CA LYS A 120 -10.03 -9.32 -8.30
C LYS A 120 -10.67 -8.06 -7.71
N ILE A 121 -11.94 -8.14 -7.30
CA ILE A 121 -12.63 -7.05 -6.61
C ILE A 121 -11.94 -6.77 -5.27
N GLY A 122 -11.64 -7.80 -4.48
CA GLY A 122 -10.90 -7.68 -3.22
C GLY A 122 -9.51 -7.07 -3.38
N PHE A 123 -8.77 -7.49 -4.39
CA PHE A 123 -7.46 -6.97 -4.77
C PHE A 123 -7.55 -5.48 -5.10
N ALA A 124 -8.55 -5.09 -5.90
CA ALA A 124 -8.78 -3.69 -6.25
C ALA A 124 -9.06 -2.82 -5.02
N GLY A 125 -9.91 -3.31 -4.13
CA GLY A 125 -10.21 -2.64 -2.87
C GLY A 125 -9.00 -2.51 -1.94
N PHE A 126 -8.24 -3.58 -1.79
CA PHE A 126 -7.06 -3.62 -0.93
C PHE A 126 -6.00 -2.61 -1.35
N PHE A 127 -5.55 -2.66 -2.61
CA PHE A 127 -4.49 -1.75 -3.07
C PHE A 127 -4.97 -0.29 -3.19
N SER A 128 -6.26 -0.08 -3.48
CA SER A 128 -6.85 1.26 -3.42
C SER A 128 -6.89 1.81 -2.00
N THR A 129 -7.12 0.95 -1.02
CA THR A 129 -7.03 1.28 0.41
C THR A 129 -5.60 1.63 0.80
N VAL A 130 -4.62 0.81 0.39
CA VAL A 130 -3.19 1.09 0.64
C VAL A 130 -2.78 2.44 0.04
N GLY A 131 -3.04 2.65 -1.25
CA GLY A 131 -2.65 3.90 -1.92
C GLY A 131 -3.33 5.14 -1.34
N SER A 132 -4.62 5.06 -1.05
CA SER A 132 -5.35 6.17 -0.40
C SER A 132 -4.81 6.48 0.98
N THR A 133 -4.46 5.45 1.76
CA THR A 133 -3.92 5.59 3.11
C THR A 133 -2.56 6.28 3.10
N LEU A 134 -1.70 5.91 2.15
CA LEU A 134 -0.40 6.54 2.00
C LEU A 134 -0.53 8.03 1.68
N VAL A 135 -1.45 8.42 0.79
CA VAL A 135 -1.71 9.84 0.55
C VAL A 135 -2.28 10.52 1.79
N ASP A 136 -3.32 9.96 2.43
CA ASP A 136 -4.01 10.58 3.57
C ASP A 136 -3.13 10.84 4.81
N ILE A 137 -2.01 10.13 4.97
CA ILE A 137 -1.07 10.35 6.08
C ILE A 137 -0.16 11.56 5.83
N PHE A 138 0.21 11.80 4.57
CA PHE A 138 1.23 12.77 4.19
C PHE A 138 0.68 14.01 3.46
N ASP A 139 -0.57 13.97 3.00
CA ASP A 139 -1.31 15.09 2.40
C ASP A 139 -1.77 16.04 3.51
N VAL A 140 -0.90 17.01 3.83
CA VAL A 140 -1.09 17.95 4.95
C VAL A 140 -2.13 19.01 4.59
N ASP A 141 -2.15 19.44 3.34
CA ASP A 141 -3.08 20.47 2.88
C ASP A 141 -4.45 19.93 2.44
N GLY A 142 -4.57 18.61 2.30
CA GLY A 142 -5.82 17.90 2.02
C GLY A 142 -6.28 18.03 0.58
N ASN A 143 -5.37 18.32 -0.35
CA ASN A 143 -5.69 18.52 -1.77
C ASN A 143 -5.87 17.19 -2.55
N GLY A 144 -5.58 16.05 -1.91
CA GLY A 144 -5.73 14.70 -2.46
C GLY A 144 -4.55 14.17 -3.26
N VAL A 145 -3.44 14.90 -3.32
CA VAL A 145 -2.19 14.52 -3.97
C VAL A 145 -0.99 14.86 -3.09
N LEU A 146 0.11 14.10 -3.17
CA LEU A 146 1.36 14.46 -2.51
C LEU A 146 2.23 15.28 -3.45
N GLN A 147 2.74 16.41 -2.98
CA GLN A 147 3.66 17.26 -3.74
C GLN A 147 4.69 17.95 -2.86
N GLY A 148 5.83 18.33 -3.46
CA GLY A 148 6.88 19.09 -2.76
C GLY A 148 7.33 18.44 -1.45
N GLN A 149 7.05 19.10 -0.32
CA GLN A 149 7.44 18.61 1.00
C GLN A 149 6.67 17.36 1.44
N GLU A 150 5.41 17.20 1.02
CA GLU A 150 4.59 16.02 1.39
C GLU A 150 5.18 14.75 0.78
N ASN A 151 5.66 14.85 -0.47
CA ASN A 151 6.35 13.73 -1.11
C ASN A 151 7.66 13.40 -0.38
N HIS A 152 8.41 14.43 0.04
CA HIS A 152 9.61 14.23 0.86
C HIS A 152 9.33 13.53 2.18
N ASP A 153 8.31 13.99 2.91
CA ASP A 153 7.93 13.44 4.20
C ASP A 153 7.41 12.01 4.06
N MET A 154 6.69 11.71 2.97
CA MET A 154 6.26 10.36 2.62
C MET A 154 7.45 9.41 2.40
N HIS A 155 8.42 9.77 1.56
CA HIS A 155 9.61 8.94 1.35
C HIS A 155 10.37 8.71 2.64
N PHE A 156 10.55 9.75 3.43
CA PHE A 156 11.26 9.66 4.69
C PHE A 156 10.51 8.76 5.68
N GLY A 157 9.20 8.96 5.85
CA GLY A 157 8.34 8.14 6.69
C GLY A 157 8.35 6.67 6.30
N LEU A 158 8.23 6.36 5.00
CA LEU A 158 8.27 4.99 4.50
C LEU A 158 9.64 4.32 4.68
N ASN A 159 10.75 5.04 4.49
CA ASN A 159 12.08 4.51 4.78
C ASN A 159 12.21 4.13 6.26
N ASN A 160 11.72 4.98 7.17
CA ASN A 160 11.78 4.70 8.60
C ASN A 160 10.90 3.49 9.00
N ILE A 161 9.68 3.39 8.44
CA ILE A 161 8.80 2.23 8.63
C ILE A 161 9.49 0.96 8.12
N TRP A 162 10.15 1.04 6.96
CA TRP A 162 10.88 -0.09 6.40
C TRP A 162 12.03 -0.54 7.31
N ASP A 163 12.86 0.39 7.77
CA ASP A 163 14.01 0.08 8.62
C ASP A 163 13.59 -0.56 9.95
N GLU A 164 12.43 -0.15 10.49
CA GLU A 164 11.84 -0.72 11.70
C GLU A 164 11.28 -2.14 11.45
N PHE A 165 10.51 -2.34 10.37
CA PHE A 165 9.73 -3.58 10.17
C PHE A 165 10.32 -4.58 9.20
N SER A 166 11.37 -4.22 8.47
CA SER A 166 11.99 -5.06 7.46
C SER A 166 13.51 -5.07 7.54
N SER A 167 14.10 -6.17 7.09
CA SER A 167 15.55 -6.30 6.92
C SER A 167 16.01 -5.85 5.53
N ASP A 168 17.25 -5.38 5.44
CA ASP A 168 17.86 -4.92 4.18
C ASP A 168 17.85 -5.95 3.05
N LYS A 169 17.73 -7.24 3.37
CA LYS A 169 17.62 -8.34 2.40
C LYS A 169 16.53 -8.07 1.35
N ASN A 170 15.47 -7.37 1.75
CA ASN A 170 14.29 -7.14 0.91
C ASN A 170 14.23 -5.69 0.39
N ARG A 171 15.19 -4.81 0.74
CA ARG A 171 15.08 -3.35 0.51
C ARG A 171 14.91 -3.01 -0.97
N LYS A 172 15.60 -3.75 -1.85
CA LYS A 172 15.51 -3.62 -3.31
C LYS A 172 14.10 -3.83 -3.88
N LEU A 173 13.21 -4.48 -3.14
CA LEU A 173 11.85 -4.80 -3.58
C LEU A 173 10.90 -3.60 -3.46
N ILE A 174 11.13 -2.72 -2.47
CA ILE A 174 10.34 -1.48 -2.32
C ILE A 174 11.14 -0.22 -2.61
N THR A 175 12.43 -0.37 -2.95
CA THR A 175 13.35 0.73 -3.29
C THR A 175 12.72 1.71 -4.28
N PRO A 176 12.00 1.29 -5.33
CA PRO A 176 11.42 2.28 -6.22
C PRO A 176 10.39 3.18 -5.50
N ILE A 177 9.52 2.69 -4.60
CA ILE A 177 8.65 3.57 -3.79
C ILE A 177 9.48 4.49 -2.89
N LEU A 178 10.55 3.98 -2.31
CA LEU A 178 11.40 4.74 -1.39
C LEU A 178 12.26 5.80 -2.09
N ASP A 179 12.58 5.60 -3.36
CA ASP A 179 13.54 6.40 -4.13
C ASP A 179 12.89 7.20 -5.28
N THR A 180 11.63 6.93 -5.66
CA THR A 180 10.93 7.72 -6.71
C THR A 180 10.38 9.02 -6.15
N TRP A 181 11.25 10.03 -6.10
CA TRP A 181 10.90 11.44 -5.83
C TRP A 181 9.96 12.08 -6.88
N ILE A 182 9.51 11.30 -7.86
CA ILE A 182 8.78 11.71 -9.05
C ILE A 182 7.48 10.90 -9.09
N GLY A 183 6.37 11.59 -9.31
CA GLY A 183 5.04 11.02 -9.53
C GLY A 183 5.02 9.95 -10.63
N SER A 184 4.07 9.01 -10.54
CA SER A 184 3.81 8.12 -11.67
C SER A 184 2.91 8.84 -12.67
N ASP A 185 3.16 8.69 -13.96
CA ASP A 185 2.58 9.50 -15.05
C ASP A 185 1.11 9.16 -15.40
N LEU A 186 0.24 8.86 -14.44
CA LEU A 186 -1.16 8.48 -14.76
C LEU A 186 -1.99 9.67 -15.22
N ASP A 187 -1.74 10.86 -14.67
CA ASP A 187 -2.45 12.10 -15.02
C ASP A 187 -1.64 13.05 -15.92
N ASN A 188 -0.43 12.66 -16.35
CA ASN A 188 0.56 13.48 -17.04
C ASN A 188 1.21 14.58 -16.18
N ASN A 189 1.10 14.49 -14.85
CA ASN A 189 1.76 15.37 -13.89
C ASN A 189 2.77 14.58 -13.05
N VAL A 190 3.99 14.51 -13.55
CA VAL A 190 5.13 13.84 -12.91
C VAL A 190 5.55 14.45 -11.57
N ASP A 191 4.99 15.59 -11.17
CA ASP A 191 5.36 16.29 -9.93
C ASP A 191 4.43 15.95 -8.74
N THR A 192 3.39 15.15 -8.95
CA THR A 192 2.40 14.79 -7.92
C THR A 192 2.20 13.29 -7.78
N LEU A 193 1.79 12.83 -6.59
CA LEU A 193 1.31 11.46 -6.36
C LEU A 193 -0.13 11.50 -5.83
N SER A 194 -1.08 11.26 -6.72
CA SER A 194 -2.48 11.03 -6.39
C SER A 194 -2.71 9.66 -5.74
N LYS A 195 -3.90 9.47 -5.17
CA LYS A 195 -4.32 8.17 -4.61
C LYS A 195 -4.24 7.05 -5.63
N ALA A 196 -4.61 7.32 -6.88
CA ALA A 196 -4.58 6.33 -7.96
C ALA A 196 -3.15 5.93 -8.33
N GLU A 197 -2.25 6.91 -8.41
CA GLU A 197 -0.82 6.71 -8.68
C GLU A 197 -0.15 5.93 -7.57
N MET A 198 -0.43 6.28 -6.31
CA MET A 198 0.08 5.56 -5.17
C MET A 198 -0.48 4.13 -5.08
N THR A 199 -1.73 3.91 -5.50
CA THR A 199 -2.30 2.56 -5.64
C THR A 199 -1.57 1.75 -6.69
N GLU A 200 -1.27 2.34 -7.85
CA GLU A 200 -0.47 1.67 -8.87
C GLU A 200 0.92 1.32 -8.37
N GLN A 201 1.61 2.25 -7.71
CA GLN A 201 2.90 1.96 -7.09
C GLN A 201 2.80 0.79 -6.11
N ALA A 202 1.81 0.82 -5.20
CA ALA A 202 1.60 -0.26 -4.25
C ALA A 202 1.40 -1.63 -4.94
N ILE A 203 0.68 -1.67 -6.07
CA ILE A 203 0.53 -2.89 -6.88
C ILE A 203 1.87 -3.31 -7.46
N LEU A 204 2.53 -2.44 -8.24
CA LEU A 204 3.76 -2.75 -8.99
C LEU A 204 4.88 -3.27 -8.09
N HIS A 205 4.98 -2.76 -6.86
CA HIS A 205 6.01 -3.18 -5.89
C HIS A 205 5.59 -4.33 -5.00
N SER A 206 4.32 -4.77 -5.08
CA SER A 206 3.87 -6.05 -4.54
C SER A 206 4.09 -7.22 -5.51
N VAL A 207 4.18 -6.96 -6.82
CA VAL A 207 4.39 -7.97 -7.87
C VAL A 207 5.67 -8.82 -7.74
N PRO A 208 6.79 -8.38 -7.13
CA PRO A 208 7.92 -9.29 -6.91
C PRO A 208 7.59 -10.52 -6.03
N TYR A 209 6.45 -10.50 -5.34
CA TYR A 209 5.98 -11.58 -4.47
C TYR A 209 4.94 -12.50 -5.14
N TRP A 210 4.48 -12.16 -6.34
CA TRP A 210 3.43 -12.89 -7.07
C TRP A 210 4.01 -13.65 -8.27
#